data_AF-W4DWW9-F1
#
_entry.id   AF-W4DWW9-F1
#
_cell.length_a   1.000
_cell.length_b   1.000
_cell.length_c   1.000
_cell.angle_alpha   90.00
_cell.angle_beta   90.00
_cell.angle_gamma   90.00
#
_symmetry.space_group_name_H-M   'P 1'
#
loop_
_entity.id
_entity.type
_entity.pdbx_description
1 polymer ?
#
loop_
_entity_poly.entity_id
_entity_poly.type
_entity_poly.pdbx_seq_one_letter_code
_entity_poly.pdbx_strand_id
1 'polypeptide(L)'
;RRSCRAAGGHRAAVLALAAAVWTAAASAVLLLVRARITGPSPTAAARGLFYRDAWKLAAEAPWLGSGGETWRHTYLAAQSRPYVGSQVHSGYLDILLNLGMAGLAAVILLLLAAGWLVFKASPRLLTPLLVIILHSAADFDWSYGLVWLLLLLLPAWAIAEANSRTARTAVPTVLHDSRWRRSKPADQRKNRLRRLWRYAGITVLCGLTLLCSSLSFQAMKGAALFKQAVRESDPAVRITLLQQSLSWNPREPQTAVALSRLVPQKQGVDLLLRSLSFSPGDVALHGELAASYLRGSDPGEALYWVRRSQQTDHFNAARRLAALRGMLEMGERSLAEGDRRIAADSAAAGLELLRQYSLLTAKEQDRGPQHNDRNFTLLPQSGGIYFQLTHLQSQAVLSSNDR
;
A
#
# COMPACT_ATOMS: atom_id res chain seq x y z
N ARG A 1 45.45 9.43 -59.77
CA ARG A 1 45.44 9.45 -58.28
C ARG A 1 44.92 10.81 -57.82
N ARG A 2 44.01 10.82 -56.82
CA ARG A 2 43.40 11.97 -56.07
C ARG A 2 41.95 12.28 -56.43
N SER A 3 41.02 11.69 -55.69
CA SER A 3 39.73 12.26 -55.29
C SER A 3 38.93 11.19 -54.53
N CYS A 4 39.15 11.04 -53.21
CA CYS A 4 38.32 10.25 -52.29
C CYS A 4 38.80 10.47 -50.84
N ARG A 5 38.77 11.71 -50.33
CA ARG A 5 39.03 11.99 -48.90
C ARG A 5 38.09 13.02 -48.24
N ALA A 6 37.17 13.66 -48.98
CA ALA A 6 36.38 14.76 -48.42
C ALA A 6 35.10 14.33 -47.66
N ALA A 7 34.57 13.12 -47.85
CA ALA A 7 33.27 12.73 -47.28
C ALA A 7 33.32 12.25 -45.81
N GLY A 8 34.49 11.84 -45.31
CA GLY A 8 34.65 11.34 -43.92
C GLY A 8 34.75 12.46 -42.87
N GLY A 9 35.35 13.59 -43.23
CA GLY A 9 35.60 14.71 -42.31
C GLY A 9 34.33 15.40 -41.83
N HIS A 10 33.35 15.61 -42.72
CA HIS A 10 32.08 16.22 -42.34
C HIS A 10 31.25 15.34 -41.40
N ARG A 11 31.20 14.02 -41.62
CA ARG A 11 30.48 13.11 -40.72
C ARG A 11 31.14 13.02 -39.35
N ALA A 12 32.47 12.98 -39.29
CA ALA A 12 33.20 13.01 -38.04
C ALA A 12 32.99 14.33 -37.29
N ALA A 13 32.99 15.46 -37.99
CA ALA A 13 32.73 16.78 -37.41
C ALA A 13 31.30 16.91 -36.88
N VAL A 14 30.29 16.43 -37.61
CA VAL A 14 28.89 16.43 -37.15
C VAL A 14 28.70 15.55 -35.92
N LEU A 15 29.32 14.35 -35.88
CA LEU A 15 29.26 13.48 -34.70
C LEU A 15 29.96 14.09 -33.49
N ALA A 16 31.12 14.74 -33.69
CA ALA A 16 31.82 15.45 -32.63
C ALA A 16 31.01 16.63 -32.09
N LEU A 17 30.35 17.40 -32.97
CA LEU A 17 29.48 18.51 -32.59
C LEU A 17 28.24 18.00 -31.83
N ALA A 18 27.62 16.93 -32.31
CA ALA A 18 26.49 16.30 -31.63
C ALA A 18 26.91 15.78 -30.24
N ALA A 19 28.06 15.12 -30.13
CA ALA A 19 28.59 14.65 -28.85
C ALA A 19 28.87 15.83 -27.91
N ALA A 20 29.48 16.92 -28.41
CA ALA A 20 29.74 18.13 -27.64
C ALA A 20 28.45 18.78 -27.13
N VAL A 21 27.44 18.93 -27.99
CA VAL A 21 26.13 19.46 -27.63
C VAL A 21 25.44 18.55 -26.60
N TRP A 22 25.49 17.23 -26.78
CA TRP A 22 24.95 16.27 -25.81
C TRP A 22 25.66 16.36 -24.46
N THR A 23 26.99 16.45 -24.45
CA THR A 23 27.75 16.58 -23.20
C THR A 23 27.49 17.92 -22.53
N ALA A 24 27.37 19.02 -23.27
CA ALA A 24 27.05 20.34 -22.74
C ALA A 24 25.63 20.37 -22.15
N ALA A 25 24.65 19.81 -22.87
CA ALA A 25 23.28 19.68 -22.38
C ALA A 25 23.19 18.79 -21.13
N ALA A 26 23.85 17.62 -21.14
CA ALA A 26 23.90 16.74 -19.98
C ALA A 26 24.60 17.39 -18.78
N SER A 27 25.67 18.15 -19.02
CA SER A 27 26.39 18.88 -17.96
C SER A 27 25.55 20.03 -17.39
N ALA A 28 24.82 20.76 -18.23
CA ALA A 28 23.88 21.79 -17.79
C ALA A 28 22.74 21.21 -16.95
N VAL A 29 22.18 20.07 -17.36
CA VAL A 29 21.19 19.32 -16.56
C VAL A 29 21.79 18.85 -15.24
N LEU A 30 23.01 18.30 -15.25
CA LEU A 30 23.70 17.89 -14.03
C LEU A 30 23.94 19.06 -13.07
N LEU A 31 24.26 20.25 -13.56
CA LEU A 31 24.39 21.46 -12.73
C LEU A 31 23.05 21.90 -12.14
N LEU A 32 21.97 21.87 -12.92
CA LEU A 32 20.61 22.17 -12.47
C LEU A 32 20.10 21.18 -11.42
N VAL A 33 20.47 19.91 -11.56
CA VAL A 33 20.03 18.82 -10.67
C VAL A 33 21.04 18.55 -9.55
N ARG A 34 22.24 19.16 -9.58
CA ARG A 34 23.31 18.98 -8.58
C ARG A 34 22.81 19.18 -7.17
N ALA A 35 22.07 20.26 -6.91
CA ALA A 35 21.50 20.53 -5.58
C ALA A 35 20.51 19.44 -5.11
N ARG A 36 19.84 18.75 -6.04
CA ARG A 36 18.97 17.58 -5.74
C ARG A 36 19.74 16.27 -5.58
N ILE A 37 20.95 16.17 -6.12
CA ILE A 37 21.82 14.99 -6.07
C ILE A 37 22.75 15.04 -4.84
N THR A 38 23.31 16.22 -4.53
CA THR A 38 24.33 16.39 -3.48
C THR A 38 23.77 16.93 -2.17
N GLY A 39 22.58 17.54 -2.18
CA GLY A 39 21.87 17.91 -0.97
C GLY A 39 21.00 16.75 -0.46
N PRO A 40 20.66 16.68 0.84
CA PRO A 40 19.57 15.83 1.29
C PRO A 40 18.30 16.30 0.57
N SER A 41 17.89 15.60 -0.48
CA SER A 41 16.64 15.95 -1.13
C SER A 41 15.51 15.64 -0.14
N PRO A 42 14.61 16.60 0.16
CA PRO A 42 13.49 16.37 1.07
C PRO A 42 12.68 15.13 0.66
N THR A 43 12.62 14.84 -0.64
CA THR A 43 11.99 13.67 -1.22
C THR A 43 12.75 12.36 -0.98
N ALA A 44 14.08 12.31 -1.11
CA ALA A 44 14.82 11.08 -0.80
C ALA A 44 14.87 10.80 0.71
N ALA A 45 15.00 11.85 1.54
CA ALA A 45 14.92 11.72 2.99
C ALA A 45 13.55 11.18 3.44
N ALA A 46 12.45 11.69 2.83
CA ALA A 46 11.10 11.17 3.08
C ALA A 46 10.97 9.70 2.67
N ARG A 47 11.48 9.31 1.48
CA ARG A 47 11.49 7.91 1.03
C ARG A 47 12.29 6.99 1.96
N GLY A 48 13.41 7.46 2.51
CA GLY A 48 14.18 6.72 3.51
C GLY A 48 13.35 6.37 4.76
N LEU A 49 12.49 7.30 5.22
CA LEU A 49 11.54 7.02 6.31
C LEU A 49 10.51 5.97 5.90
N PHE A 50 9.96 6.08 4.69
CA PHE A 50 8.96 5.12 4.19
C PHE A 50 9.56 3.72 4.12
N TYR A 51 10.78 3.60 3.59
CA TYR A 51 11.46 2.31 3.44
C TYR A 51 11.76 1.70 4.80
N ARG A 52 12.22 2.50 5.77
CA ARG A 52 12.46 2.03 7.13
C ARG A 52 11.19 1.48 7.76
N ASP A 53 10.08 2.19 7.63
CA ASP A 53 8.82 1.76 8.24
C ASP A 53 8.19 0.59 7.46
N ALA A 54 8.37 0.53 6.14
CA ALA A 54 8.01 -0.63 5.30
C ALA A 54 8.78 -1.90 5.70
N TRP A 55 10.08 -1.80 6.00
CA TRP A 55 10.84 -2.95 6.49
C TRP A 55 10.34 -3.48 7.83
N LYS A 56 9.87 -2.60 8.73
CA LYS A 56 9.24 -3.02 9.99
C LYS A 56 7.93 -3.77 9.72
N LEU A 57 7.09 -3.25 8.83
CA LEU A 57 5.86 -3.92 8.42
C LEU A 57 6.14 -5.28 7.76
N ALA A 58 7.14 -5.36 6.89
CA ALA A 58 7.54 -6.61 6.24
C ALA A 58 7.96 -7.68 7.25
N ALA A 59 8.52 -7.29 8.39
CA ALA A 59 8.90 -8.21 9.45
C ALA A 59 7.70 -8.86 10.18
N GLU A 60 6.49 -8.27 10.09
CA GLU A 60 5.27 -8.84 10.68
C GLU A 60 4.73 -10.04 9.89
N ALA A 61 4.94 -10.05 8.57
CA ALA A 61 4.50 -11.12 7.67
C ALA A 61 5.56 -11.45 6.60
N PRO A 62 6.75 -11.96 7.01
CA PRO A 62 7.93 -11.97 6.14
C PRO A 62 7.82 -12.91 4.94
N TRP A 63 7.09 -14.01 5.04
CA TRP A 63 7.10 -15.04 3.99
C TRP A 63 6.05 -14.82 2.91
N LEU A 64 4.81 -14.53 3.31
CA LEU A 64 3.65 -14.43 2.41
C LEU A 64 3.10 -13.00 2.29
N GLY A 65 3.63 -12.05 3.06
CA GLY A 65 3.12 -10.68 3.10
C GLY A 65 1.75 -10.59 3.75
N SER A 66 1.19 -9.39 3.69
CA SER A 66 -0.11 -9.06 4.31
C SER A 66 -1.23 -8.88 3.27
N GLY A 67 -0.97 -9.18 1.99
CA GLY A 67 -1.94 -9.06 0.90
C GLY A 67 -1.81 -7.76 0.10
N GLY A 68 -2.69 -7.55 -0.88
CA GLY A 68 -2.58 -6.41 -1.80
C GLY A 68 -2.79 -5.05 -1.14
N GLU A 69 -2.09 -4.02 -1.65
CA GLU A 69 -2.17 -2.62 -1.17
C GLU A 69 -1.81 -2.47 0.32
N THR A 70 -0.98 -3.37 0.88
CA THR A 70 -0.65 -3.39 2.32
C THR A 70 -0.22 -2.01 2.81
N TRP A 71 0.74 -1.38 2.12
CA TRP A 71 1.25 -0.05 2.50
C TRP A 71 0.12 0.99 2.59
N ARG A 72 -0.74 1.07 1.57
CA ARG A 72 -1.83 2.04 1.51
C ARG A 72 -2.76 1.94 2.72
N HIS A 73 -2.97 0.72 3.23
CA HIS A 73 -3.89 0.45 4.32
C HIS A 73 -3.23 0.52 5.71
N THR A 74 -1.91 0.33 5.84
CA THR A 74 -1.25 0.20 7.15
C THR A 74 -0.20 1.26 7.45
N TYR A 75 0.19 2.12 6.48
CA TYR A 75 1.26 3.10 6.71
C TYR A 75 0.95 4.06 7.87
N LEU A 76 -0.32 4.39 8.13
CA LEU A 76 -0.72 5.26 9.24
C LEU A 76 -0.47 4.65 10.63
N ALA A 77 -0.44 3.32 10.72
CA ALA A 77 -0.06 2.58 11.91
C ALA A 77 1.47 2.42 12.00
N ALA A 78 2.15 2.24 10.86
CA ALA A 78 3.59 1.99 10.83
C ALA A 78 4.46 3.25 10.89
N GLN A 79 3.90 4.41 10.52
CA GLN A 79 4.63 5.65 10.38
C GLN A 79 5.37 6.03 11.67
N SER A 80 6.64 6.33 11.50
CA SER A 80 7.55 6.77 12.57
C SER A 80 7.59 8.28 12.77
N ARG A 81 7.05 9.01 11.78
CA ARG A 81 6.92 10.46 11.69
C ARG A 81 5.56 10.78 11.05
N PRO A 82 4.96 11.95 11.30
CA PRO A 82 3.67 12.38 10.74
C PRO A 82 3.72 12.74 9.24
N TYR A 83 4.27 11.86 8.40
CA TYR A 83 4.35 12.06 6.96
C TYR A 83 3.04 11.67 6.24
N VAL A 84 2.92 12.07 4.97
CA VAL A 84 1.85 11.61 4.08
C VAL A 84 2.47 10.92 2.86
N GLY A 85 2.07 9.68 2.62
CA GLY A 85 2.54 8.91 1.47
C GLY A 85 1.84 7.57 1.36
N SER A 86 0.74 7.50 0.62
CA SER A 86 -0.01 6.26 0.38
C SER A 86 0.70 5.28 -0.56
N GLN A 87 1.91 5.62 -1.01
CA GLN A 87 2.77 4.82 -1.86
C GLN A 87 4.15 4.69 -1.22
N VAL A 88 4.70 3.47 -1.18
CA VAL A 88 6.03 3.23 -0.60
C VAL A 88 7.14 3.74 -1.53
N HIS A 89 6.84 3.99 -2.82
CA HIS A 89 7.79 4.41 -3.85
C HIS A 89 8.92 3.40 -4.11
N SER A 90 8.62 2.11 -4.01
CA SER A 90 9.51 1.03 -4.41
C SER A 90 8.70 -0.21 -4.76
N GLY A 91 8.76 -0.65 -6.02
CA GLY A 91 8.07 -1.86 -6.47
C GLY A 91 8.52 -3.12 -5.72
N TYR A 92 9.78 -3.18 -5.30
CA TYR A 92 10.30 -4.31 -4.51
C TYR A 92 9.74 -4.35 -3.10
N LEU A 93 9.69 -3.20 -2.41
CA LEU A 93 9.09 -3.12 -1.08
C LEU A 93 7.58 -3.35 -1.14
N ASP A 94 6.90 -2.84 -2.18
CA ASP A 94 5.47 -3.11 -2.36
C ASP A 94 5.20 -4.61 -2.54
N ILE A 95 5.99 -5.31 -3.39
CA ILE A 95 5.88 -6.77 -3.56
C ILE A 95 6.24 -7.50 -2.27
N LEU A 96 7.27 -7.06 -1.54
CA LEU A 96 7.64 -7.65 -0.26
C LEU A 96 6.53 -7.51 0.78
N LEU A 97 5.90 -6.35 0.89
CA LEU A 97 4.78 -6.12 1.81
C LEU A 97 3.56 -6.95 1.41
N ASN A 98 3.29 -7.05 0.10
CA ASN A 98 2.06 -7.67 -0.38
C ASN A 98 2.14 -9.20 -0.45
N LEU A 99 3.28 -9.75 -0.87
CA LEU A 99 3.48 -11.17 -1.17
C LEU A 99 4.65 -11.80 -0.39
N GLY A 100 5.34 -11.04 0.46
CA GLY A 100 6.45 -11.50 1.26
C GLY A 100 7.68 -11.87 0.43
N MET A 101 8.64 -12.51 1.10
CA MET A 101 9.86 -13.01 0.49
C MET A 101 9.58 -14.03 -0.61
N ALA A 102 8.48 -14.80 -0.52
CA ALA A 102 8.11 -15.75 -1.56
C ALA A 102 7.78 -15.04 -2.89
N GLY A 103 6.94 -14.01 -2.85
CA GLY A 103 6.62 -13.19 -4.03
C GLY A 103 7.83 -12.41 -4.54
N LEU A 104 8.60 -11.81 -3.63
CA LEU A 104 9.82 -11.09 -3.99
C LEU A 104 10.84 -12.02 -4.68
N ALA A 105 11.05 -13.23 -4.17
CA ALA A 105 11.94 -14.21 -4.78
C ALA A 105 11.46 -14.62 -6.17
N ALA A 106 10.16 -14.85 -6.36
CA ALA A 106 9.59 -15.17 -7.67
C ALA A 106 9.84 -14.05 -8.70
N VAL A 107 9.69 -12.79 -8.28
CA VAL A 107 9.93 -11.62 -9.13
C VAL A 107 11.41 -11.46 -9.43
N ILE A 108 12.30 -11.60 -8.44
CA ILE A 108 13.75 -11.56 -8.67
C ILE A 108 14.16 -12.64 -9.67
N LEU A 109 13.66 -13.88 -9.55
CA LEU A 109 13.94 -14.95 -10.50
C LEU A 109 13.44 -14.62 -11.91
N LEU A 110 12.24 -14.04 -12.05
CA LEU A 110 11.71 -13.57 -13.33
C LEU A 110 12.63 -12.52 -13.96
N LEU A 111 13.08 -11.53 -13.18
CA LEU A 111 13.94 -10.45 -13.66
C LEU A 111 15.33 -10.97 -14.06
N LEU A 112 15.90 -11.89 -13.29
CA LEU A 112 17.17 -12.56 -13.62
C LEU A 112 17.04 -13.38 -14.90
N ALA A 113 15.94 -14.11 -15.08
CA ALA A 113 15.68 -14.87 -16.31
C ALA A 113 15.52 -13.94 -17.52
N ALA A 114 14.77 -12.84 -17.38
CA ALA A 114 14.61 -11.84 -18.44
C ALA A 114 15.97 -11.20 -18.81
N GLY A 115 16.76 -10.81 -17.80
CA GLY A 115 18.09 -10.26 -17.99
C GLY A 115 19.03 -11.23 -18.71
N TRP A 116 19.03 -12.50 -18.31
CA TRP A 116 19.83 -13.54 -18.95
C TRP A 116 19.41 -13.80 -20.40
N LEU A 117 18.11 -13.88 -20.67
CA LEU A 117 17.58 -14.05 -22.03
C LEU A 117 17.97 -12.89 -22.94
N VAL A 118 17.80 -11.65 -22.47
CA VAL A 118 18.18 -10.44 -23.21
C VAL A 118 19.68 -10.39 -23.45
N PHE A 119 20.48 -10.64 -22.41
CA PHE A 119 21.94 -10.66 -22.52
C PHE A 119 22.43 -11.66 -23.58
N LYS A 120 21.85 -12.87 -23.60
CA LYS A 120 22.26 -13.91 -24.55
C LYS A 120 21.77 -13.62 -25.99
N ALA A 121 20.54 -13.12 -26.14
CA ALA A 121 19.89 -13.03 -27.44
C ALA A 121 20.14 -11.69 -28.15
N SER A 122 20.03 -10.56 -27.43
CA SER A 122 20.23 -9.21 -27.95
C SER A 122 20.73 -8.25 -26.84
N PRO A 123 22.05 -8.22 -26.55
CA PRO A 123 22.64 -7.37 -25.50
C PRO A 123 22.27 -5.89 -25.59
N ARG A 124 21.98 -5.38 -26.80
CA ARG A 124 21.54 -3.99 -27.03
C ARG A 124 20.26 -3.61 -26.29
N LEU A 125 19.43 -4.59 -25.94
CA LEU A 125 18.18 -4.38 -25.19
C LEU A 125 18.40 -4.47 -23.67
N LEU A 126 19.62 -4.77 -23.20
CA LEU A 126 19.92 -4.89 -21.78
C LEU A 126 19.83 -3.54 -21.07
N THR A 127 20.35 -2.48 -21.69
CA THR A 127 20.30 -1.13 -21.11
C THR A 127 18.86 -0.66 -20.83
N PRO A 128 17.92 -0.66 -21.79
CA PRO A 128 16.54 -0.28 -21.49
C PRO A 128 15.87 -1.20 -20.46
N LEU A 129 16.18 -2.50 -20.46
CA LEU A 129 15.69 -3.43 -19.44
C LEU A 129 16.19 -3.04 -18.03
N LEU A 130 17.49 -2.79 -17.89
CA LEU A 130 18.11 -2.41 -16.62
C LEU A 130 17.55 -1.09 -16.10
N VAL A 131 17.33 -0.10 -16.98
CA VAL A 131 16.72 1.18 -16.58
C VAL A 131 15.35 0.95 -15.93
N ILE A 132 14.48 0.14 -16.54
CA ILE A 132 13.16 -0.16 -15.99
C ILE A 132 13.28 -0.89 -14.64
N ILE A 133 14.13 -1.92 -14.56
CA ILE A 133 14.33 -2.72 -13.35
C ILE A 133 14.85 -1.87 -12.18
N LEU A 134 15.84 -1.01 -12.43
CA LEU A 134 16.51 -0.23 -11.40
C LEU A 134 15.68 0.98 -10.97
N HIS A 135 14.99 1.64 -11.91
CA HIS A 135 14.13 2.79 -11.61
C HIS A 135 12.99 2.41 -10.67
N SER A 136 12.40 1.22 -10.84
CA SER A 136 11.34 0.73 -9.97
C SER A 136 11.77 0.40 -8.53
N ALA A 137 13.07 0.49 -8.20
CA ALA A 137 13.52 0.48 -6.81
C ALA A 137 13.28 1.81 -6.08
N ALA A 138 13.11 2.90 -6.84
CA ALA A 138 12.96 4.26 -6.34
C ALA A 138 11.59 4.90 -6.68
N ASP A 139 10.75 4.20 -7.44
CA ASP A 139 9.40 4.65 -7.78
C ASP A 139 8.36 3.52 -7.77
N PHE A 140 7.08 3.89 -7.88
CA PHE A 140 5.94 2.96 -7.85
C PHE A 140 5.52 2.47 -9.24
N ASP A 141 6.43 2.47 -10.22
CA ASP A 141 6.09 2.20 -11.63
C ASP A 141 5.42 0.84 -11.86
N TRP A 142 5.75 -0.15 -11.03
CA TRP A 142 5.17 -1.49 -11.09
C TRP A 142 3.68 -1.54 -10.73
N SER A 143 3.10 -0.45 -10.23
CA SER A 143 1.66 -0.28 -10.11
C SER A 143 0.97 -0.13 -11.48
N TYR A 144 1.72 0.25 -12.52
CA TYR A 144 1.21 0.41 -13.87
C TYR A 144 1.45 -0.85 -14.71
N GLY A 145 0.38 -1.47 -15.20
CA GLY A 145 0.45 -2.66 -16.04
C GLY A 145 1.31 -2.49 -17.29
N LEU A 146 1.44 -1.27 -17.82
CA LEU A 146 2.33 -0.95 -18.95
C LEU A 146 3.79 -1.33 -18.67
N VAL A 147 4.29 -1.10 -17.45
CA VAL A 147 5.68 -1.41 -17.10
C VAL A 147 5.92 -2.91 -17.12
N TRP A 148 4.97 -3.70 -16.63
CA TRP A 148 5.01 -5.16 -16.73
C TRP A 148 4.98 -5.66 -18.17
N LEU A 149 4.17 -5.05 -19.04
CA LEU A 149 4.16 -5.38 -20.47
C LEU A 149 5.53 -5.11 -21.11
N LEU A 150 6.18 -3.99 -20.78
CA LEU A 150 7.52 -3.67 -21.28
C LEU A 150 8.59 -4.66 -20.75
N LEU A 151 8.54 -5.01 -19.47
CA LEU A 151 9.44 -6.00 -18.85
C LEU A 151 9.35 -7.37 -19.55
N LEU A 152 8.16 -7.77 -20.01
CA LEU A 152 7.95 -9.02 -20.74
C LEU A 152 8.25 -8.89 -22.24
N LEU A 153 7.99 -7.72 -22.84
CA LEU A 153 8.20 -7.48 -24.26
C LEU A 153 9.68 -7.48 -24.66
N LEU A 154 10.56 -6.88 -23.85
CA LEU A 154 11.99 -6.81 -24.13
C LEU A 154 12.68 -8.19 -24.29
N PRO A 155 12.52 -9.16 -23.38
CA PRO A 155 13.05 -10.52 -23.58
C PRO A 155 12.37 -11.25 -24.74
N ALA A 156 11.06 -11.06 -24.95
CA ALA A 156 10.36 -11.65 -26.09
C ALA A 156 10.92 -11.13 -27.43
N TRP A 157 11.18 -9.82 -27.52
CA TRP A 157 11.80 -9.19 -28.69
C TRP A 157 13.24 -9.72 -28.88
N ALA A 158 14.03 -9.82 -27.82
CA ALA A 158 15.38 -10.39 -27.90
C ALA A 158 15.37 -11.82 -28.48
N ILE A 159 14.47 -12.67 -28.01
CA ILE A 159 14.30 -14.05 -28.52
C ILE A 159 13.89 -14.04 -30.00
N ALA A 160 12.93 -13.19 -30.38
CA ALA A 160 12.47 -13.08 -31.77
C ALA A 160 13.61 -12.65 -32.71
N GLU A 161 14.49 -11.73 -32.28
CA GLU A 161 15.68 -11.34 -33.05
C GLU A 161 16.68 -12.46 -33.22
N ALA A 162 16.98 -13.20 -32.15
CA ALA A 162 17.87 -14.34 -32.20
C ALA A 162 17.36 -15.40 -33.19
N ASN A 163 16.08 -15.76 -33.10
CA ASN A 163 15.45 -16.72 -34.02
C ASN A 163 15.50 -16.24 -35.47
N SER A 164 15.26 -14.95 -35.70
CA SER A 164 15.32 -14.35 -37.04
C SER A 164 16.73 -14.39 -37.64
N ARG A 165 17.78 -14.18 -36.82
CA ARG A 165 19.17 -14.31 -37.27
C ARG A 165 19.51 -15.74 -37.64
N THR A 166 19.14 -16.71 -36.81
CA THR A 166 19.35 -18.13 -37.08
C THR A 166 18.65 -18.57 -38.36
N ALA A 167 17.41 -18.13 -38.60
CA ALA A 167 16.67 -18.42 -39.83
C ALA A 167 17.33 -17.82 -41.08
N ARG A 168 17.98 -16.65 -40.98
CA ARG A 168 18.70 -16.01 -42.10
C ARG A 168 20.04 -16.66 -42.40
N THR A 169 20.73 -17.20 -41.39
CA THR A 169 22.03 -17.88 -41.56
C THR A 169 21.88 -19.36 -41.92
N ALA A 170 20.71 -19.94 -41.71
CA ALA A 170 20.38 -21.26 -42.23
C ALA A 170 20.26 -21.16 -43.76
N VAL A 171 21.34 -21.55 -44.47
CA VAL A 171 21.27 -21.88 -45.89
C VAL A 171 20.13 -22.90 -46.08
N PRO A 172 19.29 -22.80 -47.13
CA PRO A 172 18.31 -23.84 -47.43
C PRO A 172 19.06 -25.07 -47.97
N THR A 173 19.77 -25.79 -47.09
CA THR A 173 20.28 -27.11 -47.40
C THR A 173 19.07 -28.03 -47.46
N VAL A 174 18.76 -28.37 -48.71
CA VAL A 174 17.79 -29.36 -49.17
C VAL A 174 17.56 -30.50 -48.17
N LEU A 175 16.27 -30.69 -47.88
CA LEU A 175 15.63 -31.85 -47.25
C LEU A 175 16.16 -33.19 -47.80
N HIS A 176 16.79 -34.02 -46.96
CA HIS A 176 16.36 -35.41 -46.72
C HIS A 176 17.26 -36.08 -45.66
N ASP A 177 16.80 -36.14 -44.41
CA ASP A 177 17.08 -37.33 -43.60
C ASP A 177 15.85 -37.61 -42.73
N SER A 178 14.85 -38.23 -43.34
CA SER A 178 13.71 -38.83 -42.65
C SER A 178 14.17 -40.10 -41.93
N ARG A 179 15.13 -39.99 -41.01
CA ARG A 179 15.33 -41.00 -39.98
C ARG A 179 14.18 -40.85 -38.99
N TRP A 180 13.12 -41.61 -39.25
CA TRP A 180 12.11 -41.99 -38.27
C TRP A 180 12.81 -42.68 -37.09
N ARG A 181 13.34 -41.87 -36.17
CA ARG A 181 13.85 -42.31 -34.89
C ARG A 181 12.65 -42.74 -34.07
N ARG A 182 12.27 -44.03 -34.16
CA ARG A 182 11.30 -44.64 -33.23
C ARG A 182 11.78 -44.33 -31.81
N SER A 183 11.07 -43.43 -31.15
CA SER A 183 11.36 -43.04 -29.77
C SER A 183 11.19 -44.28 -28.89
N LYS A 184 12.24 -44.66 -28.15
CA LYS A 184 12.21 -45.82 -27.26
C LYS A 184 11.01 -45.68 -26.28
N PRO A 185 10.34 -46.77 -25.87
CA PRO A 185 9.14 -46.71 -25.01
C PRO A 185 9.34 -45.93 -23.69
N ALA A 186 10.57 -45.93 -23.14
CA ALA A 186 10.93 -45.11 -21.98
C ALA A 186 10.84 -43.59 -22.25
N ASP A 187 11.15 -43.15 -23.47
CA ASP A 187 11.07 -41.76 -23.92
C ASP A 187 9.62 -41.32 -24.18
N GLN A 188 8.78 -42.26 -24.64
CA GLN A 188 7.34 -42.03 -24.81
C GLN A 188 6.63 -41.87 -23.46
N ARG A 189 7.00 -42.66 -22.43
CA ARG A 189 6.45 -42.54 -21.07
C ARG A 189 6.84 -41.20 -20.42
N LYS A 190 8.11 -40.78 -20.54
CA LYS A 190 8.59 -39.47 -20.07
C LYS A 190 7.90 -38.31 -20.80
N ASN A 191 7.67 -38.42 -22.11
CA ASN A 191 6.95 -37.40 -22.90
C ASN A 191 5.44 -37.36 -22.60
N ARG A 192 4.82 -38.49 -22.26
CA ARG A 192 3.42 -38.53 -21.82
C ARG A 192 3.29 -37.90 -20.42
N LEU A 193 4.17 -38.24 -19.49
CA LEU A 193 4.20 -37.65 -18.15
C LEU A 193 4.44 -36.13 -18.19
N ARG A 194 5.42 -35.66 -18.98
CA ARG A 194 5.66 -34.22 -19.19
C ARG A 194 4.44 -33.50 -19.78
N ARG A 195 3.70 -34.13 -20.71
CA ARG A 195 2.46 -33.58 -21.25
C ARG A 195 1.37 -33.49 -20.18
N LEU A 196 1.18 -34.54 -19.37
CA LEU A 196 0.22 -34.53 -18.27
C LEU A 196 0.51 -33.41 -17.26
N TRP A 197 1.76 -33.23 -16.83
CA TRP A 197 2.14 -32.12 -15.95
C TRP A 197 1.88 -30.74 -16.55
N ARG A 198 2.08 -30.57 -17.87
CA ARG A 198 1.75 -29.31 -18.57
C ARG A 198 0.25 -29.03 -18.54
N TYR A 199 -0.58 -30.03 -18.87
CA TYR A 199 -2.04 -29.87 -18.83
C TYR A 199 -2.56 -29.64 -17.40
N ALA A 200 -1.99 -30.34 -16.41
CA ALA A 200 -2.30 -30.10 -15.01
C ALA A 200 -1.96 -28.66 -14.59
N GLY A 201 -0.77 -28.16 -14.95
CA GLY A 201 -0.37 -26.78 -14.69
C GLY A 201 -1.28 -25.75 -15.35
N ILE A 202 -1.68 -25.97 -16.60
CA ILE A 202 -2.64 -25.10 -17.31
C ILE A 202 -4.01 -25.12 -16.61
N THR A 203 -4.49 -26.30 -16.20
CA THR A 203 -5.78 -26.44 -15.53
C THR A 203 -5.79 -25.71 -14.19
N VAL A 204 -4.72 -25.83 -13.40
CA VAL A 204 -4.55 -25.09 -12.14
C VAL A 204 -4.53 -23.58 -12.39
N LEU A 205 -3.79 -23.11 -13.40
CA LEU A 205 -3.74 -21.69 -13.75
C LEU A 205 -5.11 -21.15 -14.21
N CYS A 206 -5.83 -21.90 -15.04
CA CYS A 206 -7.19 -21.55 -15.46
C CYS A 206 -8.15 -21.52 -14.26
N GLY A 207 -8.04 -22.47 -13.33
CA GLY A 207 -8.85 -22.49 -12.11
C GLY A 207 -8.56 -21.28 -11.22
N LEU A 208 -7.28 -20.94 -10.99
CA LEU A 208 -6.87 -19.78 -10.21
C LEU A 208 -7.32 -18.46 -10.85
N THR A 209 -7.18 -18.32 -12.16
CA THR A 209 -7.63 -17.12 -12.88
C THR A 209 -9.15 -16.97 -12.81
N LEU A 210 -9.92 -18.05 -12.97
CA LEU A 210 -11.37 -18.02 -12.83
C LEU A 210 -11.80 -17.63 -11.39
N LEU A 211 -11.11 -18.15 -10.38
CA LEU A 211 -11.33 -17.78 -8.98
C LEU A 211 -11.07 -16.28 -8.75
N CYS A 212 -9.92 -15.77 -9.19
CA CYS A 212 -9.58 -14.35 -9.07
C CYS A 212 -10.57 -13.45 -9.82
N SER A 213 -10.98 -13.84 -11.03
CA SER A 213 -12.01 -13.13 -11.80
C SER A 213 -13.35 -13.11 -11.09
N SER A 214 -13.74 -14.22 -10.44
CA SER A 214 -15.00 -14.31 -9.68
C SER A 214 -14.97 -13.40 -8.44
N LEU A 215 -13.87 -13.39 -7.69
CA LEU A 215 -13.68 -12.49 -6.55
C LEU A 215 -13.66 -11.02 -6.98
N SER A 216 -12.99 -10.71 -8.09
CA SER A 216 -12.96 -9.36 -8.67
C SER A 216 -14.37 -8.92 -9.11
N PHE A 217 -15.15 -9.83 -9.70
CA PHE A 217 -16.52 -9.55 -10.10
C PHE A 217 -17.42 -9.25 -8.88
N GLN A 218 -17.30 -10.03 -7.80
CA GLN A 218 -18.00 -9.79 -6.54
C GLN A 218 -17.64 -8.42 -5.95
N ALA A 219 -16.34 -8.10 -5.87
CA ALA A 219 -15.86 -6.81 -5.39
C ALA A 219 -16.37 -5.64 -6.24
N MET A 220 -16.35 -5.77 -7.57
CA MET A 220 -16.88 -4.78 -8.50
C MET A 220 -18.39 -4.55 -8.31
N LYS A 221 -19.18 -5.63 -8.15
CA LYS A 221 -20.62 -5.53 -7.90
C LYS A 221 -20.92 -4.82 -6.57
N GLY A 222 -20.22 -5.19 -5.51
CA GLY A 222 -20.33 -4.49 -4.22
C GLY A 222 -19.98 -3.01 -4.34
N ALA A 223 -18.84 -2.69 -4.95
CA ALA A 223 -18.41 -1.30 -5.14
C ALA A 223 -19.38 -0.46 -5.98
N ALA A 224 -20.04 -1.06 -6.98
CA ALA A 224 -21.06 -0.39 -7.78
C ALA A 224 -22.30 -0.01 -6.93
N LEU A 225 -22.78 -0.94 -6.10
CA LEU A 225 -23.89 -0.71 -5.18
C LEU A 225 -23.53 0.33 -4.10
N PHE A 226 -22.32 0.28 -3.55
CA PHE A 226 -21.84 1.31 -2.62
C PHE A 226 -21.84 2.71 -3.26
N LYS A 227 -21.34 2.83 -4.50
CA LYS A 227 -21.35 4.11 -5.23
C LYS A 227 -22.76 4.64 -5.49
N GLN A 228 -23.72 3.74 -5.73
CA GLN A 228 -25.14 4.12 -5.83
C GLN A 228 -25.66 4.61 -4.47
N ALA A 229 -25.39 3.87 -3.39
CA ALA A 229 -25.81 4.22 -2.04
C ALA A 229 -25.29 5.59 -1.57
N VAL A 230 -24.07 5.97 -1.95
CA VAL A 230 -23.48 7.29 -1.62
C VAL A 230 -24.19 8.45 -2.32
N ARG A 231 -24.79 8.21 -3.49
CA ARG A 231 -25.54 9.22 -4.26
C ARG A 231 -27.00 9.30 -3.86
N GLU A 232 -27.50 8.28 -3.17
CA GLU A 232 -28.89 8.18 -2.77
C GLU A 232 -29.19 9.04 -1.54
N SER A 233 -30.31 9.76 -1.60
CA SER A 233 -30.73 10.65 -0.51
C SER A 233 -31.69 9.96 0.45
N ASP A 234 -32.50 9.01 -0.04
CA ASP A 234 -33.43 8.26 0.81
C ASP A 234 -32.67 7.30 1.76
N PRO A 235 -32.78 7.47 3.09
CA PRO A 235 -32.12 6.60 4.05
C PRO A 235 -32.49 5.11 3.93
N ALA A 236 -33.75 4.79 3.62
CA ALA A 236 -34.21 3.40 3.54
C ALA A 236 -33.64 2.67 2.31
N VAL A 237 -33.65 3.36 1.17
CA VAL A 237 -33.02 2.85 -0.08
C VAL A 237 -31.51 2.73 0.11
N ARG A 238 -30.89 3.73 0.74
CA ARG A 238 -29.45 3.72 1.04
C ARG A 238 -29.04 2.55 1.93
N ILE A 239 -29.79 2.27 3.00
CA ILE A 239 -29.53 1.09 3.87
C ILE A 239 -29.60 -0.20 3.04
N THR A 240 -30.62 -0.34 2.20
CA THR A 240 -30.82 -1.53 1.36
C THR A 240 -29.65 -1.73 0.39
N LEU A 241 -29.20 -0.66 -0.28
CA LEU A 241 -28.07 -0.71 -1.20
C LEU A 241 -26.76 -1.07 -0.48
N LEU A 242 -26.54 -0.56 0.74
CA LEU A 242 -25.35 -0.89 1.55
C LEU A 242 -25.38 -2.35 2.03
N GLN A 243 -26.54 -2.87 2.42
CA GLN A 243 -26.70 -4.28 2.78
C GLN A 243 -26.43 -5.20 1.57
N GLN A 244 -26.97 -4.85 0.40
CA GLN A 244 -26.70 -5.58 -0.84
C GLN A 244 -25.21 -5.50 -1.22
N SER A 245 -24.59 -4.33 -1.07
CA SER A 245 -23.15 -4.15 -1.30
C SER A 245 -22.31 -5.12 -0.45
N LEU A 246 -22.60 -5.19 0.86
CA LEU A 246 -21.90 -6.11 1.77
C LEU A 246 -22.20 -7.58 1.49
N SER A 247 -23.39 -7.91 0.97
CA SER A 247 -23.70 -9.29 0.58
C SER A 247 -22.82 -9.76 -0.60
N TRP A 248 -22.50 -8.85 -1.53
CA TRP A 248 -21.58 -9.11 -2.63
C TRP A 248 -20.12 -9.07 -2.19
N ASN A 249 -19.74 -8.11 -1.33
CA ASN A 249 -18.38 -7.98 -0.82
C ASN A 249 -18.35 -7.75 0.70
N PRO A 250 -18.34 -8.82 1.51
CA PRO A 250 -18.24 -8.72 2.96
C PRO A 250 -16.92 -8.12 3.46
N ARG A 251 -15.91 -8.02 2.58
CA ARG A 251 -14.54 -7.58 2.89
C ARG A 251 -14.35 -6.07 2.71
N GLU A 252 -15.41 -5.32 2.40
CA GLU A 252 -15.34 -3.87 2.15
C GLU A 252 -15.62 -3.06 3.44
N PRO A 253 -14.58 -2.51 4.11
CA PRO A 253 -14.75 -1.81 5.38
C PRO A 253 -15.56 -0.52 5.24
N GLN A 254 -15.43 0.20 4.12
CA GLN A 254 -16.12 1.47 3.93
C GLN A 254 -17.64 1.31 3.92
N THR A 255 -18.13 0.21 3.35
CA THR A 255 -19.57 -0.09 3.32
C THR A 255 -20.08 -0.40 4.73
N ALA A 256 -19.31 -1.16 5.52
CA ALA A 256 -19.66 -1.47 6.91
C ALA A 256 -19.73 -0.21 7.79
N VAL A 257 -18.74 0.69 7.68
CA VAL A 257 -18.73 1.98 8.40
C VAL A 257 -19.89 2.88 7.97
N ALA A 258 -20.22 2.93 6.68
CA ALA A 258 -21.34 3.73 6.20
C ALA A 258 -22.69 3.19 6.71
N LEU A 259 -22.85 1.85 6.73
CA LEU A 259 -24.08 1.21 7.19
C LEU A 259 -24.22 1.28 8.71
N SER A 260 -23.14 1.13 9.48
CA SER A 260 -23.18 1.14 10.95
C SER A 260 -23.72 2.46 11.52
N ARG A 261 -23.57 3.57 10.79
CA ARG A 261 -24.08 4.90 11.17
C ARG A 261 -25.59 5.06 10.95
N LEU A 262 -26.20 4.20 10.15
CA LEU A 262 -27.61 4.27 9.76
C LEU A 262 -28.50 3.26 10.50
N VAL A 263 -27.89 2.27 11.17
CA VAL A 263 -28.58 1.23 11.92
C VAL A 263 -28.47 1.48 13.44
N PRO A 264 -29.33 0.86 14.26
CA PRO A 264 -29.21 0.96 15.72
C PRO A 264 -27.81 0.59 16.22
N GLN A 265 -27.32 1.31 17.25
CA GLN A 265 -25.93 1.22 17.73
C GLN A 265 -25.44 -0.21 17.95
N LYS A 266 -26.24 -1.08 18.58
CA LYS A 266 -25.88 -2.48 18.82
C LYS A 266 -25.63 -3.25 17.51
N GLN A 267 -26.54 -3.14 16.56
CA GLN A 267 -26.39 -3.76 15.24
C GLN A 267 -25.20 -3.17 14.47
N GLY A 268 -24.96 -1.87 14.62
CA GLY A 268 -23.81 -1.18 14.03
C GLY A 268 -22.48 -1.69 14.57
N VAL A 269 -22.37 -1.88 15.89
CA VAL A 269 -21.16 -2.43 16.52
C VAL A 269 -20.93 -3.88 16.09
N ASP A 270 -21.96 -4.73 16.09
CA ASP A 270 -21.86 -6.12 15.65
C ASP A 270 -21.38 -6.21 14.17
N LEU A 271 -21.90 -5.32 13.32
CA LEU A 271 -21.48 -5.20 11.93
C LEU A 271 -20.01 -4.80 11.80
N LEU A 272 -19.55 -3.80 12.56
CA LEU A 272 -18.17 -3.31 12.53
C LEU A 272 -17.20 -4.40 13.03
N LEU A 273 -17.54 -5.11 14.10
CA LEU A 273 -16.74 -6.22 14.63
C LEU A 273 -16.64 -7.37 13.61
N ARG A 274 -17.74 -7.70 12.92
CA ARG A 274 -17.72 -8.67 11.82
C ARG A 274 -16.82 -8.19 10.68
N SER A 275 -16.89 -6.92 10.31
CA SER A 275 -16.03 -6.36 9.26
C SER A 275 -14.55 -6.36 9.64
N LEU A 276 -14.22 -6.15 10.92
CA LEU A 276 -12.84 -6.24 11.43
C LEU A 276 -12.22 -7.62 11.23
N SER A 277 -13.01 -8.69 11.25
CA SER A 277 -12.50 -10.05 10.98
C SER A 277 -11.93 -10.20 9.56
N PHE A 278 -12.42 -9.40 8.61
CA PHE A 278 -11.89 -9.34 7.24
C PHE A 278 -10.79 -8.29 7.06
N SER A 279 -10.84 -7.19 7.81
CA SER A 279 -9.91 -6.05 7.67
C SER A 279 -9.42 -5.57 9.04
N PRO A 280 -8.57 -6.35 9.72
CA PRO A 280 -8.19 -6.11 11.12
C PRO A 280 -7.30 -4.88 11.33
N GLY A 281 -6.76 -4.28 10.26
CA GLY A 281 -5.94 -3.06 10.31
C GLY A 281 -6.67 -1.80 9.85
N ASP A 282 -7.96 -1.87 9.49
CA ASP A 282 -8.63 -0.74 8.85
C ASP A 282 -8.87 0.43 9.83
N VAL A 283 -8.40 1.60 9.43
CA VAL A 283 -8.43 2.84 10.23
C VAL A 283 -9.85 3.37 10.45
N ALA A 284 -10.74 3.17 9.48
CA ALA A 284 -12.11 3.67 9.54
C ALA A 284 -12.96 2.81 10.48
N LEU A 285 -12.81 1.48 10.43
CA LEU A 285 -13.49 0.54 11.34
C LEU A 285 -13.15 0.84 12.81
N HIS A 286 -11.87 0.96 13.15
CA HIS A 286 -11.46 1.28 14.53
C HIS A 286 -11.93 2.67 14.98
N GLY A 287 -11.97 3.63 14.04
CA GLY A 287 -12.50 4.97 14.30
C GLY A 287 -13.98 4.96 14.67
N GLU A 288 -14.78 4.24 13.89
CA GLU A 288 -16.22 4.17 14.11
C GLU A 288 -16.58 3.34 15.35
N LEU A 289 -15.82 2.29 15.65
CA LEU A 289 -15.95 1.54 16.90
C LEU A 289 -15.65 2.44 18.09
N ALA A 290 -14.52 3.15 18.09
CA ALA A 290 -14.18 4.10 19.15
C ALA A 290 -15.29 5.14 19.35
N ALA A 291 -15.80 5.74 18.27
CA ALA A 291 -16.91 6.69 18.34
C ALA A 291 -18.20 6.06 18.90
N SER A 292 -18.48 4.80 18.55
CA SER A 292 -19.67 4.08 19.04
C SER A 292 -19.57 3.75 20.53
N TYR A 293 -18.41 3.33 21.01
CA TYR A 293 -18.20 3.06 22.44
C TYR A 293 -18.12 4.34 23.28
N LEU A 294 -17.61 5.45 22.73
CA LEU A 294 -17.63 6.75 23.41
C LEU A 294 -19.05 7.30 23.65
N ARG A 295 -20.03 6.90 22.82
CA ARG A 295 -21.45 7.21 23.05
C ARG A 295 -22.11 6.32 24.12
N GLY A 296 -21.51 5.19 24.44
CA GLY A 296 -21.97 4.27 25.49
C GLY A 296 -21.72 4.82 26.90
N SER A 297 -21.79 3.92 27.88
CA SER A 297 -21.64 4.20 29.31
C SER A 297 -20.45 3.45 29.96
N ASP A 298 -19.65 2.71 29.19
CA ASP A 298 -18.49 2.00 29.71
C ASP A 298 -17.18 2.73 29.33
N PRO A 299 -16.53 3.42 30.28
CA PRO A 299 -15.30 4.16 30.01
C PRO A 299 -14.11 3.25 29.71
N GLY A 300 -14.10 2.01 30.21
CA GLY A 300 -13.05 1.03 29.96
C GLY A 300 -13.07 0.53 28.53
N GLU A 301 -14.24 0.11 28.05
CA GLU A 301 -14.44 -0.32 26.65
C GLU A 301 -14.20 0.85 25.67
N ALA A 302 -14.68 2.05 26.01
CA ALA A 302 -14.41 3.23 25.20
C ALA A 302 -12.90 3.53 25.13
N LEU A 303 -12.19 3.45 26.25
CA LEU A 303 -10.75 3.68 26.29
C LEU A 303 -9.98 2.62 25.49
N TYR A 304 -10.41 1.36 25.56
CA TYR A 304 -9.85 0.27 24.75
C TYR A 304 -9.94 0.58 23.25
N TRP A 305 -11.14 0.89 22.75
CA TRP A 305 -11.35 1.15 21.33
C TRP A 305 -10.72 2.46 20.87
N VAL A 306 -10.68 3.49 21.72
CA VAL A 306 -9.92 4.72 21.46
C VAL A 306 -8.43 4.41 21.26
N ARG A 307 -7.82 3.62 22.15
CA ARG A 307 -6.41 3.25 22.03
C ARG A 307 -6.14 2.44 20.77
N ARG A 308 -6.99 1.47 20.43
CA ARG A 308 -6.91 0.71 19.17
C ARG A 308 -7.01 1.62 17.94
N SER A 309 -7.94 2.56 17.96
CA SER A 309 -8.12 3.56 16.90
C SER A 309 -6.88 4.45 16.75
N GLN A 310 -6.28 4.88 17.84
CA GLN A 310 -5.03 5.64 17.84
C GLN A 310 -3.82 4.82 17.39
N GLN A 311 -3.81 3.49 17.56
CA GLN A 311 -2.77 2.59 17.03
C GLN A 311 -2.86 2.44 15.51
N THR A 312 -4.06 2.48 14.94
CA THR A 312 -4.22 2.42 13.47
C THR A 312 -3.90 3.73 12.76
N ASP A 313 -3.96 4.86 13.46
CA ASP A 313 -3.56 6.18 12.94
C ASP A 313 -2.87 7.01 14.04
N HIS A 314 -1.56 6.78 14.18
CA HIS A 314 -0.74 7.31 15.26
C HIS A 314 -0.78 8.85 15.36
N PHE A 315 -0.70 9.52 14.22
CA PHE A 315 -0.53 10.96 14.13
C PHE A 315 -1.78 11.66 13.59
N ASN A 316 -2.94 11.39 14.21
CA ASN A 316 -4.19 12.07 13.91
C ASN A 316 -4.66 12.97 15.06
N ALA A 317 -4.29 14.25 14.99
CA ALA A 317 -4.62 15.26 15.99
C ALA A 317 -6.14 15.40 16.19
N ALA A 318 -6.91 15.43 15.09
CA ALA A 318 -8.36 15.57 15.13
C ALA A 318 -9.03 14.37 15.84
N ARG A 319 -8.59 13.15 15.53
CA ARG A 319 -9.11 11.93 16.16
C ARG A 319 -8.76 11.85 17.65
N ARG A 320 -7.55 12.27 18.02
CA ARG A 320 -7.14 12.38 19.43
C ARG A 320 -8.01 13.38 20.17
N LEU A 321 -8.23 14.58 19.62
CA LEU A 321 -9.11 15.59 20.20
C LEU A 321 -10.56 15.10 20.34
N ALA A 322 -11.08 14.42 19.31
CA ALA A 322 -12.42 13.83 19.34
C ALA A 322 -12.56 12.78 20.46
N ALA A 323 -11.53 11.97 20.72
CA ALA A 323 -11.53 11.03 21.83
C ALA A 323 -11.54 11.73 23.20
N LEU A 324 -10.81 12.84 23.35
CA LEU A 324 -10.85 13.65 24.59
C LEU A 324 -12.25 14.21 24.84
N ARG A 325 -12.87 14.78 23.80
CA ARG A 325 -14.26 15.28 23.88
C ARG A 325 -15.25 14.17 24.21
N GLY A 326 -15.14 13.01 23.54
CA GLY A 326 -16.03 11.89 23.81
C GLY A 326 -15.92 11.38 25.26
N MET A 327 -14.72 11.36 25.84
CA MET A 327 -14.54 11.00 27.26
C MET A 327 -15.15 12.05 28.20
N LEU A 328 -14.98 13.34 27.89
CA LEU A 328 -15.61 14.43 28.65
C LEU A 328 -17.14 14.31 28.58
N GLU A 329 -17.71 14.20 27.38
CA GLU A 329 -19.16 14.08 27.15
C GLU A 329 -19.75 12.83 27.80
N MET A 330 -19.01 11.71 27.82
CA MET A 330 -19.42 10.51 28.56
C MET A 330 -19.51 10.78 30.06
N GLY A 331 -18.48 11.40 30.63
CA GLY A 331 -18.45 11.66 32.06
C GLY A 331 -19.45 12.72 32.50
N GLU A 332 -19.68 13.77 31.70
CA GLU A 332 -20.72 14.79 31.95
C GLU A 332 -22.13 14.17 31.93
N ARG A 333 -22.43 13.32 30.94
CA ARG A 333 -23.71 12.58 30.89
C ARG A 333 -23.87 11.65 32.09
N SER A 334 -22.83 10.90 32.43
CA SER A 334 -22.86 9.95 33.56
C SER A 334 -23.05 10.69 34.90
N LEU A 335 -22.41 11.85 35.05
CA LEU A 335 -22.62 12.71 36.22
C LEU A 335 -24.06 13.21 36.31
N ALA A 336 -24.66 13.62 35.19
CA ALA A 336 -26.04 14.06 35.11
C ALA A 336 -27.05 12.93 35.41
N GLU A 337 -26.71 11.70 35.03
CA GLU A 337 -27.47 10.48 35.38
C GLU A 337 -27.24 10.01 36.82
N GLY A 338 -26.29 10.63 37.55
CA GLY A 338 -25.97 10.33 38.94
C GLY A 338 -24.88 9.27 39.14
N ASP A 339 -24.34 8.70 38.06
CA ASP A 339 -23.22 7.75 38.13
C ASP A 339 -21.87 8.49 38.20
N ARG A 340 -21.51 8.85 39.43
CA ARG A 340 -20.27 9.56 39.74
C ARG A 340 -19.02 8.72 39.50
N ARG A 341 -19.12 7.40 39.62
CA ARG A 341 -17.96 6.52 39.40
C ARG A 341 -17.58 6.54 37.93
N ILE A 342 -18.55 6.32 37.05
CA ILE A 342 -18.32 6.40 35.61
C ILE A 342 -17.83 7.80 35.24
N ALA A 343 -18.42 8.86 35.80
CA ALA A 343 -17.95 10.23 35.56
C ALA A 343 -16.47 10.44 35.93
N ALA A 344 -16.05 9.97 37.11
CA ALA A 344 -14.66 10.04 37.56
C ALA A 344 -13.72 9.21 36.66
N ASP A 345 -14.13 8.00 36.31
CA ASP A 345 -13.35 7.07 35.47
C ASP A 345 -13.19 7.61 34.04
N SER A 346 -14.25 8.16 33.44
CA SER A 346 -14.23 8.84 32.14
C SER A 346 -13.30 10.07 32.17
N ALA A 347 -13.38 10.89 33.22
CA ALA A 347 -12.53 12.06 33.37
C ALA A 347 -11.04 11.68 33.49
N ALA A 348 -10.73 10.67 34.31
CA ALA A 348 -9.39 10.13 34.46
C ALA A 348 -8.85 9.56 33.15
N ALA A 349 -9.66 8.80 32.41
CA ALA A 349 -9.30 8.27 31.09
C ALA A 349 -9.01 9.40 30.08
N GLY A 350 -9.83 10.46 30.06
CA GLY A 350 -9.62 11.64 29.23
C GLY A 350 -8.32 12.37 29.54
N LEU A 351 -8.01 12.58 30.83
CA LEU A 351 -6.76 13.23 31.27
C LEU A 351 -5.52 12.40 30.86
N GLU A 352 -5.59 11.07 31.00
CA GLU A 352 -4.50 10.19 30.57
C GLU A 352 -4.31 10.22 29.05
N LEU A 353 -5.38 10.20 28.26
CA LEU A 353 -5.30 10.34 26.81
C LEU A 353 -4.68 11.69 26.40
N LEU A 354 -5.00 12.77 27.10
CA LEU A 354 -4.43 14.08 26.86
C LEU A 354 -2.93 14.11 27.20
N ARG A 355 -2.53 13.50 28.32
CA ARG A 355 -1.12 13.34 28.70
C ARG A 355 -0.33 12.57 27.65
N GLN A 356 -0.91 11.48 27.12
CA GLN A 356 -0.28 10.72 26.02
C GLN A 356 -0.15 11.55 24.75
N TYR A 357 -1.18 12.34 24.42
CA TYR A 357 -1.14 13.22 23.27
C TYR A 357 -0.05 14.30 23.42
N SER A 358 0.03 14.96 24.59
CA SER A 358 1.04 15.99 24.85
C SER A 358 2.47 15.45 24.77
N LEU A 359 2.74 14.28 25.37
CA LEU A 359 4.05 13.62 25.29
C LEU A 359 4.44 13.25 23.86
N LEU A 360 3.48 12.72 23.08
CA LEU A 360 3.74 12.39 21.67
C LEU A 360 4.03 13.64 20.84
N THR A 361 3.30 14.74 21.07
CA THR A 361 3.54 16.01 20.36
C THR A 361 4.87 16.66 20.74
N ALA A 362 5.25 16.61 22.03
CA ALA A 362 6.54 17.12 22.49
C ALA A 362 7.69 16.33 21.86
N LYS A 363 7.60 15.00 21.83
CA LYS A 363 8.58 14.13 21.18
C LYS A 363 8.74 14.44 19.69
N GLU A 364 7.66 14.73 18.98
CA GLU A 364 7.74 15.11 17.56
C GLU A 364 8.29 16.53 17.37
N GLN A 365 7.98 17.46 18.27
CA GLN A 365 8.54 18.81 18.26
C GLN A 365 10.06 18.79 18.48
N ASP A 366 10.57 17.96 19.40
CA ASP A 366 12.00 17.79 19.67
C ASP A 366 12.78 17.26 18.46
N ARG A 367 12.12 16.51 17.57
CA ARG A 367 12.71 15.98 16.33
C ARG A 367 12.71 16.99 15.18
N GLY A 368 12.21 18.21 15.41
CA GLY A 368 12.11 19.29 14.44
C GLY A 368 10.99 19.11 13.40
N PRO A 369 10.70 20.17 12.62
CA PRO A 369 9.53 20.24 11.73
C PRO A 369 9.62 19.35 10.48
N GLN A 370 10.79 18.77 10.20
CA GLN A 370 11.01 17.94 9.01
C GLN A 370 10.11 16.68 9.06
N HIS A 371 9.40 16.42 7.96
CA HIS A 371 8.50 15.27 7.79
C HIS A 371 7.30 15.24 8.76
N ASN A 372 6.87 16.40 9.25
CA ASN A 372 5.57 16.60 9.89
C ASN A 372 4.54 17.12 8.89
N ASP A 373 4.34 16.38 7.82
CA ASP A 373 3.46 16.77 6.70
C ASP A 373 1.98 16.86 7.12
N ARG A 374 1.62 16.18 8.22
CA ARG A 374 0.26 16.19 8.80
C ARG A 374 0.03 17.33 9.79
N ASN A 375 1.00 18.22 10.01
CA ASN A 375 0.94 19.28 11.03
C ASN A 375 0.49 18.73 12.40
N PHE A 376 1.02 17.57 12.78
CA PHE A 376 0.69 16.93 14.04
C PHE A 376 1.30 17.73 15.19
N THR A 377 0.46 18.49 15.86
CA THR A 377 0.78 19.33 17.01
C THR A 377 -0.32 19.18 18.06
N LEU A 378 -0.10 19.69 19.27
CA LEU A 378 -1.14 19.73 20.29
C LEU A 378 -2.15 20.82 19.92
N LEU A 379 -3.40 20.42 19.65
CA LEU A 379 -4.43 21.36 19.24
C LEU A 379 -4.81 22.32 20.39
N PRO A 380 -5.01 23.63 20.14
CA PRO A 380 -5.32 24.61 21.19
C PRO A 380 -6.54 24.27 22.06
N GLN A 381 -7.54 23.62 21.45
CA GLN A 381 -8.76 23.20 22.14
C GLN A 381 -8.49 22.18 23.26
N SER A 382 -7.35 21.48 23.22
CA SER A 382 -6.96 20.49 24.23
C SER A 382 -6.79 21.13 25.62
N GLY A 383 -6.36 22.40 25.70
CA GLY A 383 -6.23 23.12 26.95
C GLY A 383 -7.57 23.41 27.62
N GLY A 384 -8.59 23.78 26.84
CA GLY A 384 -9.96 23.95 27.36
C GLY A 384 -10.53 22.64 27.91
N ILE A 385 -10.33 21.55 27.17
CA ILE A 385 -10.79 20.21 27.58
C ILE A 385 -10.06 19.72 28.84
N TYR A 386 -8.77 20.05 29.02
CA TYR A 386 -8.04 19.75 30.25
C TYR A 386 -8.72 20.31 31.50
N PHE A 387 -9.09 21.60 31.46
CA PHE A 387 -9.75 22.24 32.59
C PHE A 387 -11.13 21.62 32.86
N GLN A 388 -11.89 21.33 31.81
CA GLN A 388 -13.20 20.68 31.93
C GLN A 388 -13.10 19.27 32.52
N LEU A 389 -12.15 18.45 32.06
CA LEU A 389 -11.92 17.11 32.60
C LEU A 389 -11.45 17.14 34.06
N THR A 390 -10.57 18.07 34.42
CA THR A 390 -10.09 18.23 35.80
C THR A 390 -11.22 18.65 36.74
N HIS A 391 -12.07 19.57 36.29
CA HIS A 391 -13.25 20.01 37.02
C HIS A 391 -14.29 18.89 37.15
N LEU A 392 -14.54 18.14 36.08
CA LEU A 392 -15.44 16.98 36.12
C LEU A 392 -14.94 15.93 37.12
N GLN A 393 -13.64 15.64 37.11
CA GLN A 393 -13.02 14.69 38.04
C GLN A 393 -13.18 15.15 39.50
N SER A 394 -12.94 16.44 39.79
CA SER A 394 -13.07 16.94 41.16
C SER A 394 -14.52 16.89 41.65
N GLN A 395 -15.50 17.24 40.81
CA GLN A 395 -16.92 17.13 41.15
C GLN A 395 -17.36 15.69 41.44
N ALA A 396 -16.89 14.74 40.63
CA ALA A 396 -17.22 13.34 40.78
C ALA A 396 -16.61 12.73 42.06
N VAL A 397 -15.38 13.14 42.43
CA VAL A 397 -14.66 12.62 43.60
C VAL A 397 -15.09 13.28 44.92
N LEU A 398 -15.22 14.62 44.97
CA LEU A 398 -15.47 15.36 46.22
C LEU A 398 -16.80 14.98 46.90
N SER A 399 -17.81 14.62 46.13
CA SER A 399 -19.13 14.27 46.66
C SER A 399 -19.29 12.80 47.07
N SER A 400 -18.24 11.99 46.90
CA SER A 400 -18.20 10.59 47.35
C SER A 400 -17.74 10.43 48.82
N ASN A 401 -17.07 11.45 49.38
CA ASN A 401 -16.59 11.46 50.76
C ASN A 401 -17.61 12.00 51.79
N ASP A 402 -18.78 12.46 51.34
CA ASP A 402 -19.88 12.95 52.20
C ASP A 402 -20.97 11.88 52.46
N ARG A 403 -20.63 10.60 52.29
CA ARG A 403 -21.42 9.43 52.72
C ARG A 403 -20.52 8.46 53.44
#